data_AF-A0A820Z9Z4-F1
#
_entry.id   AF-A0A820Z9Z4-F1
#
_cell.length_a   1.000
_cell.length_b   1.000
_cell.length_c   1.000
_cell.angle_alpha   90.00
_cell.angle_beta   90.00
_cell.angle_gamma   90.00
#
_symmetry.space_group_name_H-M   'P 1'
#
loop_
_entity.id
_entity.type
_entity.pdbx_description
1 polymer ?
#
loop_
_entity_poly.entity_id
_entity_poly.type
_entity_poly.pdbx_seq_one_letter_code
_entity_poly.pdbx_strand_id
1 'polypeptide(L)' 'MVSISLFQCLYRIIMAFTRAIVFSIFPAPKKSINDEIVLITGSGGVLGRALAIEFSKYGAFLCLWDIDEVENQKNI' A
#
# COMPACT_ATOMS: atom_id res chain seq x y z
N MET A 1 1.19 40.58 15.28
CA MET A 1 1.71 39.22 15.55
C MET A 1 0.57 38.20 15.66
N VAL A 2 -0.38 38.35 16.59
CA VAL A 2 -1.49 37.39 16.79
C VAL A 2 -2.41 37.21 15.58
N SER A 3 -2.85 38.29 14.92
CA SER A 3 -3.78 38.21 13.78
C SER A 3 -3.19 37.46 12.57
N ILE A 4 -1.87 37.57 12.36
CA ILE A 4 -1.16 36.86 11.28
C ILE A 4 -1.15 35.36 11.56
N SER A 5 -0.87 34.96 12.80
CA SER A 5 -0.91 33.55 13.22
C SER A 5 -2.32 32.96 13.10
N LEU A 6 -3.36 33.75 13.41
CA LEU A 6 -4.76 33.31 13.28
C LEU A 6 -5.11 33.02 11.81
N PHE A 7 -4.69 33.90 10.90
CA PHE A 7 -4.92 33.73 9.47
C PHE A 7 -4.16 32.52 8.90
N GLN A 8 -2.90 32.32 9.30
CA GLN A 8 -2.12 31.14 8.92
C GLN A 8 -2.75 29.84 9.44
N CYS A 9 -3.27 29.84 10.67
CA CYS A 9 -3.97 28.71 11.25
C CYS A 9 -5.22 28.36 10.44
N LEU A 10 -6.07 29.36 10.17
CA LEU A 10 -7.29 29.19 9.37
C LEU A 10 -6.99 28.66 7.97
N TYR A 11 -5.96 29.19 7.30
CA TYR A 11 -5.53 28.72 5.99
C TYR A 11 -5.10 27.25 6.00
N ARG A 12 -4.28 26.83 6.98
CA ARG A 12 -3.85 25.43 7.11
C ARG A 12 -5.02 24.49 7.38
N ILE A 13 -5.98 24.92 8.21
CA ILE A 13 -7.19 24.14 8.51
C ILE A 13 -8.01 23.95 7.24
N ILE A 14 -8.30 25.02 6.50
CA ILE A 14 -9.07 24.95 5.25
C ILE A 14 -8.38 24.04 4.23
N MET A 15 -7.05 24.15 4.06
CA MET A 15 -6.27 23.27 3.19
C MET A 15 -6.30 21.80 3.64
N ALA A 16 -6.24 21.54 4.94
CA ALA A 16 -6.31 20.18 5.47
C ALA A 16 -7.68 19.54 5.20
N PHE A 17 -8.76 20.30 5.44
CA PHE A 17 -10.12 19.83 5.15
C PHE A 17 -10.36 19.60 3.67
N THR A 18 -9.97 20.54 2.81
CA THR A 18 -10.09 20.38 1.36
C THR A 18 -9.28 19.17 0.88
N ARG A 19 -8.03 19.01 1.33
CA ARG A 19 -7.22 17.84 1.01
C ARG A 19 -7.87 16.55 1.49
N ALA A 20 -8.40 16.51 2.70
CA ALA A 20 -9.08 15.33 3.25
C ALA A 20 -10.33 14.98 2.43
N ILE A 21 -11.17 15.95 2.07
CA ILE A 21 -12.36 15.74 1.24
C ILE A 21 -11.96 15.22 -0.15
N VAL A 22 -10.94 15.83 -0.78
CA VAL A 22 -10.45 15.40 -2.09
C VAL A 22 -9.94 13.96 -2.05
N PHE A 23 -9.05 13.61 -1.11
CA PHE A 23 -8.52 12.25 -1.01
C PHE A 23 -9.52 11.22 -0.46
N SER A 24 -10.60 11.66 0.19
CA SER A 24 -11.70 10.79 0.60
C SER A 24 -12.62 10.42 -0.55
N ILE A 25 -12.83 11.32 -1.53
CA ILE A 25 -13.67 11.07 -2.71
C ILE A 25 -12.84 10.45 -3.83
N PHE A 26 -11.64 10.97 -4.06
CA PHE A 26 -10.68 10.51 -5.04
C PHE A 26 -9.43 9.99 -4.32
N PRO A 27 -9.43 8.71 -3.88
CA PRO A 27 -8.28 8.13 -3.21
C PRO A 27 -7.04 8.26 -4.09
N ALA A 28 -5.89 8.47 -3.44
CA ALA A 28 -4.62 8.54 -4.15
C ALA A 28 -4.41 7.26 -4.97
N PRO A 29 -3.81 7.36 -6.18
CA PRO A 29 -3.49 6.18 -6.96
C PRO A 29 -2.60 5.25 -6.13
N LYS A 30 -2.93 3.96 -6.13
CA LYS A 30 -2.09 2.94 -5.49
C LYS A 30 -0.74 2.88 -6.22
N LYS A 31 0.33 2.56 -5.49
CA LYS A 31 1.63 2.29 -6.11
C LYS A 31 1.45 1.16 -7.13
N SER A 32 1.89 1.39 -8.37
CA SER A 32 2.01 0.31 -9.35
C SER A 32 3.13 -0.63 -8.94
N ILE A 33 2.86 -1.92 -9.06
CA ILE A 33 3.76 -3.02 -8.71
C ILE A 33 4.02 -3.93 -9.91
N ASN A 34 3.58 -3.52 -11.10
CA ASN A 34 3.89 -4.22 -12.33
C ASN A 34 5.40 -4.17 -12.58
N ASP A 35 5.97 -5.31 -12.93
CA ASP A 35 7.41 -5.51 -13.15
C ASP A 35 8.31 -5.24 -11.92
N GLU A 36 7.72 -5.07 -10.72
CA GLU A 36 8.46 -4.90 -9.47
C GLU A 36 8.68 -6.23 -8.75
N ILE A 37 9.76 -6.32 -7.94
CA ILE A 37 10.04 -7.51 -7.12
C ILE A 37 9.37 -7.36 -5.75
N VAL A 38 8.58 -8.36 -5.36
CA VAL A 38 7.91 -8.44 -4.05
C VAL A 38 8.40 -9.66 -3.28
N LEU A 39 9.03 -9.43 -2.13
CA LEU A 39 9.42 -10.48 -1.18
C LEU A 39 8.27 -10.73 -0.18
N ILE A 40 7.82 -11.97 -0.08
CA ILE A 40 6.78 -12.39 0.87
C ILE A 40 7.39 -13.37 1.85
N THR A 41 7.54 -12.95 3.11
CA THR A 41 7.96 -13.82 4.22
C THR A 41 6.75 -14.52 4.83
N GLY A 42 6.84 -15.82 5.12
CA GLY A 42 5.70 -16.60 5.60
C GLY A 42 4.69 -16.92 4.49
N SER A 43 5.16 -17.07 3.25
CA SER A 43 4.33 -17.29 2.05
C SER A 43 3.57 -18.62 2.02
N GLY A 44 3.97 -19.61 2.83
CA GLY A 44 3.26 -20.87 3.02
C GLY A 44 2.05 -20.76 3.96
N GLY A 45 1.98 -19.71 4.78
CA GLY A 45 0.83 -19.45 5.66
C GLY A 45 -0.41 -18.93 4.91
N VAL A 46 -1.56 -18.92 5.60
CA VAL A 46 -2.86 -18.51 5.02
C VAL A 46 -2.81 -17.11 4.41
N LEU A 47 -2.22 -16.14 5.13
CA LEU A 47 -2.14 -14.75 4.66
C LEU A 47 -1.06 -14.57 3.60
N GLY A 48 0.13 -15.15 3.81
CA GLY A 48 1.24 -15.05 2.86
C GLY A 48 0.88 -15.63 1.49
N ARG A 49 0.16 -16.76 1.48
CA ARG A 49 -0.36 -17.37 0.26
C ARG A 49 -1.39 -16.48 -0.44
N ALA A 50 -2.34 -15.93 0.31
CA ALA A 50 -3.34 -15.01 -0.25
C ALA A 50 -2.68 -13.76 -0.86
N LEU A 51 -1.65 -13.22 -0.19
CA LEU A 51 -0.86 -12.10 -0.69
C LEU A 51 -0.10 -12.47 -1.97
N ALA A 52 0.55 -13.64 -2.02
CA ALA A 52 1.26 -14.10 -3.21
C ALA A 52 0.32 -14.20 -4.43
N ILE A 53 -0.85 -14.81 -4.24
CA ILE A 53 -1.87 -14.92 -5.29
C ILE A 53 -2.38 -13.55 -5.73
N GLU A 54 -2.54 -12.61 -4.80
CA GLU A 54 -3.04 -11.28 -5.16
C GLU A 54 -1.97 -10.46 -5.88
N PHE A 55 -0.72 -10.48 -5.42
CA PHE A 55 0.39 -9.76 -6.04
C PHE A 55 0.75 -10.31 -7.44
N SER A 56 0.61 -11.62 -7.67
CA SER A 56 0.88 -12.21 -8.99
C SER A 56 -0.08 -11.68 -10.08
N LYS A 57 -1.33 -11.34 -9.72
CA LYS A 57 -2.32 -10.75 -10.65
C LYS A 57 -1.95 -9.36 -11.14
N TYR A 58 -1.11 -8.63 -10.40
CA TYR A 58 -0.69 -7.28 -10.75
C TYR A 58 0.66 -7.22 -11.50
N GLY A 59 1.18 -8.38 -11.96
CA GLY A 59 2.41 -8.44 -12.76
C GLY A 59 3.71 -8.30 -11.95
N ALA A 60 3.65 -8.50 -10.63
CA ALA A 60 4.83 -8.47 -9.78
C ALA A 60 5.66 -9.77 -9.91
N PHE A 61 6.98 -9.65 -9.85
CA PHE A 61 7.89 -10.79 -9.67
C PHE A 61 7.94 -11.17 -8.19
N LEU A 62 7.56 -12.40 -7.85
CA LEU A 62 7.44 -12.83 -6.46
C LEU A 62 8.67 -13.61 -6.00
N CYS A 63 9.25 -13.20 -4.87
CA CYS A 63 10.20 -13.98 -4.10
C CYS A 63 9.48 -14.50 -2.86
N LEU A 64 9.19 -15.80 -2.83
CA LEU A 64 8.45 -16.43 -1.74
C LEU A 64 9.45 -17.02 -0.74
N TRP A 65 9.39 -16.57 0.51
CA TRP A 65 10.31 -16.98 1.58
C TRP A 65 9.52 -17.57 2.74
N ASP A 66 9.58 -18.89 2.90
CA ASP A 66 8.97 -19.61 4.02
C ASP A 66 9.95 -20.67 4.53
N ILE A 67 9.78 -21.09 5.79
CA ILE A 67 10.54 -22.20 6.37
C ILE A 67 10.07 -23.55 5.80
N ASP A 68 8.80 -23.63 5.39
CA ASP A 68 8.19 -24.80 4.76
C ASP A 68 8.21 -24.68 3.23
N GLU A 69 9.32 -25.10 2.61
CA GLU A 69 9.54 -25.00 1.16
C GLU A 69 8.51 -25.78 0.31
N VAL A 70 7.89 -26.82 0.89
CA VAL A 70 6.95 -27.72 0.20
C VAL A 70 5.64 -27.02 -0.19
N GLU A 71 5.22 -26.01 0.57
CA GLU A 71 4.00 -25.25 0.28
C GLU A 71 4.24 -24.12 -0.73
N ASN A 72 5.48 -23.58 -0.78
CA ASN A 72 5.88 -22.54 -1.72
C ASN A 72 5.79 -22.98 -3.18
N GLN A 73 6.17 -24.23 -3.49
CA GLN A 73 6.19 -24.75 -4.86
C GLN A 73 4.80 -25.08 -5.43
N LYS A 74 3.77 -25.23 -4.59
CA LYS A 74 2.41 -25.53 -5.04
C LYS A 74 1.67 -24.32 -5.64
N ASN A 75 2.21 -23.12 -5.48
CA ASN A 75 1.51 -21.86 -5.74
C ASN A 75 2.22 -20.93 -6.74
N ILE A 76 3.29 -21.41 -7.39
CA ILE A 76 3.89 -20.74 -8.56
C ILE A 76 3.14 -21.18 -9.81
#